data_AF-A0A959L1K9-F1
#
_entry.id   AF-A0A959L1K9-F1
#
_cell.length_a   1.000
_cell.length_b   1.000
_cell.length_c   1.000
_cell.angle_alpha   90.00
_cell.angle_beta   90.00
_cell.angle_gamma   90.00
#
_symmetry.space_group_name_H-M   'P 1'
#
loop_
_entity.id
_entity.type
_entity.pdbx_description
1 polymer ?
#
loop_
_entity_poly.entity_id
_entity_poly.type
_entity_poly.pdbx_seq_one_letter_code
_entity_poly.pdbx_strand_id
1 'polypeptide(L)'
;MTIKQLIKLEDKAKEVWVISPALHYDTENKDFSEIVSVNLGEKTKYRYIVPSSQKIEKNLKIYQKLYGLSDEEIQRNFLILPESEFTPFIMECAIYDATGDCIACTAPARDDTNDVIKLSSDSAKQMAKHFKAVWKRYKRTNP
;
A
#
# COMPACT_ATOMS: atom_id res chain seq x y z
N MET A 1 -14.43 -8.32 4.57
CA MET A 1 -14.30 -9.05 3.29
C MET A 1 -13.17 -10.06 3.50
N THR A 2 -13.16 -11.18 2.81
CA THR A 2 -12.07 -12.15 3.03
C THR A 2 -10.81 -11.75 2.28
N ILE A 3 -9.64 -12.25 2.72
CA ILE A 3 -8.38 -12.11 1.98
C ILE A 3 -8.59 -12.54 0.53
N LYS A 4 -9.16 -13.73 0.27
CA LYS A 4 -9.46 -14.20 -1.10
C LYS A 4 -10.29 -13.23 -1.96
N GLN A 5 -11.21 -12.48 -1.37
CA GLN A 5 -11.98 -11.46 -2.09
C GLN A 5 -11.12 -10.23 -2.41
N LEU A 6 -10.23 -9.85 -1.49
CA LEU A 6 -9.26 -8.78 -1.69
C LEU A 6 -8.27 -9.11 -2.81
N ILE A 7 -7.75 -10.35 -2.84
CA ILE A 7 -6.86 -10.84 -3.90
C ILE A 7 -7.48 -10.62 -5.29
N LYS A 8 -8.75 -11.03 -5.46
CA LYS A 8 -9.48 -10.86 -6.73
C LYS A 8 -9.77 -9.41 -7.10
N LEU A 9 -9.80 -8.53 -6.10
CA LEU A 9 -10.00 -7.10 -6.31
C LEU A 9 -8.69 -6.47 -6.74
N GLU A 10 -7.59 -6.85 -6.10
CA GLU A 10 -6.24 -6.42 -6.40
C GLU A 10 -5.78 -6.83 -7.80
N ASP A 11 -6.06 -8.08 -8.21
CA ASP A 11 -5.88 -8.61 -9.58
C ASP A 11 -6.57 -7.77 -10.68
N LYS A 12 -7.67 -7.10 -10.33
CA LYS A 12 -8.44 -6.28 -11.29
C LYS A 12 -8.13 -4.79 -11.19
N ALA A 13 -7.43 -4.36 -10.15
CA ALA A 13 -7.18 -2.96 -9.89
C ALA A 13 -6.15 -2.41 -10.87
N LYS A 14 -6.40 -1.21 -11.40
CA LYS A 14 -5.44 -0.50 -12.26
C LYS A 14 -4.36 0.19 -11.45
N GLU A 15 -4.69 0.57 -10.23
CA GLU A 15 -3.77 1.18 -9.28
C GLU A 15 -4.10 0.73 -7.85
N VAL A 16 -3.05 0.55 -7.05
CA VAL A 16 -3.14 0.16 -5.64
C VAL A 16 -2.25 1.09 -4.83
N TRP A 17 -2.86 1.79 -3.88
CA TRP A 17 -2.15 2.71 -3.01
C TRP A 17 -2.13 2.17 -1.61
N VAL A 18 -0.95 2.04 -1.04
CA VAL A 18 -0.73 1.40 0.23
C VAL A 18 -0.14 2.41 1.19
N ILE A 19 -0.76 2.56 2.36
CA ILE A 19 -0.17 3.26 3.48
C ILE A 19 0.23 2.17 4.47
N SER A 20 1.54 2.02 4.68
CA SER A 20 2.04 0.93 5.51
C SER A 20 3.05 1.44 6.56
N PRO A 21 2.77 1.22 7.86
CA PRO A 21 3.72 1.55 8.92
C PRO A 21 4.97 0.67 8.93
N ALA A 22 4.90 -0.54 8.34
CA ALA A 22 5.95 -1.56 8.51
C ALA A 22 6.25 -2.43 7.27
N LEU A 23 5.45 -2.33 6.19
CA LEU A 23 5.45 -3.24 5.04
C LEU A 23 5.25 -4.72 5.40
N HIS A 24 4.53 -4.99 6.48
CA HIS A 24 4.44 -6.34 7.03
C HIS A 24 3.77 -7.31 6.04
N TYR A 25 2.62 -6.95 5.47
CA TYR A 25 1.91 -7.85 4.56
C TYR A 25 2.69 -8.05 3.24
N ASP A 26 3.33 -7.01 2.73
CA ASP A 26 4.12 -7.08 1.50
C ASP A 26 5.46 -7.81 1.63
N THR A 27 6.00 -8.03 2.85
CA THR A 27 7.29 -8.72 3.04
C THR A 27 7.23 -10.01 3.84
N GLU A 28 6.25 -10.17 4.74
CA GLU A 28 6.19 -11.28 5.70
C GLU A 28 4.95 -12.17 5.49
N ASN A 29 3.88 -11.67 4.87
CA ASN A 29 2.68 -12.46 4.57
C ASN A 29 2.81 -13.14 3.20
N LYS A 30 2.81 -14.48 3.19
CA LYS A 30 3.02 -15.29 1.97
C LYS A 30 1.91 -15.13 0.93
N ASP A 31 0.65 -14.99 1.37
CA ASP A 31 -0.48 -14.90 0.45
C ASP A 31 -0.45 -13.56 -0.31
N PHE A 32 -0.03 -12.48 0.37
CA PHE A 32 0.12 -11.17 -0.25
C PHE A 32 1.40 -11.05 -1.08
N SER A 33 2.52 -11.65 -0.65
CA SER A 33 3.77 -11.54 -1.39
C SER A 33 3.72 -12.21 -2.77
N GLU A 34 2.97 -13.30 -2.91
CA GLU A 34 2.72 -13.91 -4.21
C GLU A 34 1.98 -12.97 -5.17
N ILE A 35 0.97 -12.26 -4.67
CA ILE A 35 0.16 -11.32 -5.47
C ILE A 35 0.94 -10.08 -5.84
N VAL A 36 1.68 -9.50 -4.89
CA VAL A 36 2.53 -8.34 -5.15
C VAL A 36 3.56 -8.69 -6.23
N SER A 37 4.14 -9.90 -6.17
CA SER A 37 5.05 -10.39 -7.21
C SER A 37 4.41 -10.45 -8.59
N VAL A 38 3.22 -11.05 -8.70
CA VAL A 38 2.47 -11.14 -9.97
C VAL A 38 2.11 -9.75 -10.50
N ASN A 39 1.56 -8.89 -9.66
CA ASN A 39 1.08 -7.57 -10.07
C ASN A 39 2.20 -6.58 -10.43
N LEU A 40 3.37 -6.70 -9.79
CA LEU A 40 4.56 -5.95 -10.20
C LEU A 40 5.03 -6.38 -11.59
N GLY A 41 4.90 -7.67 -11.94
CA GLY A 41 5.15 -8.20 -13.29
C GLY A 41 4.15 -7.69 -14.34
N GLU A 42 2.88 -7.51 -13.95
CA GLU A 42 1.81 -7.01 -14.82
C GLU A 42 1.71 -5.47 -14.90
N LYS A 43 2.60 -4.75 -14.21
CA LYS A 43 2.70 -3.27 -14.17
C LYS A 43 1.52 -2.57 -13.49
N THR A 44 0.91 -3.20 -12.47
CA THR A 44 0.00 -2.48 -11.58
C THR A 44 0.79 -1.41 -10.82
N LYS A 45 0.38 -0.14 -10.91
CA LYS A 45 1.18 1.00 -10.43
C LYS A 45 1.03 1.17 -8.91
N TYR A 46 1.73 0.35 -8.14
CA TYR A 46 1.76 0.49 -6.69
C TYR A 46 2.36 1.82 -6.25
N ARG A 47 1.71 2.45 -5.26
CA ARG A 47 2.17 3.67 -4.61
C ARG A 47 2.14 3.46 -3.10
N TYR A 48 3.30 3.53 -2.46
CA TYR A 48 3.45 3.30 -1.03
C TYR A 48 3.74 4.60 -0.30
N ILE A 49 3.07 4.84 0.82
CA ILE A 49 3.47 5.85 1.82
C ILE A 49 3.93 5.10 3.06
N VAL A 50 5.16 5.36 3.48
CA VAL A 50 5.82 4.68 4.61
C VAL A 50 6.56 5.68 5.50
N PRO A 51 6.75 5.41 6.80
CA PRO A 51 7.56 6.25 7.66
C PRO A 51 9.07 6.05 7.42
N SER A 52 9.86 7.09 7.65
CA SER A 52 11.33 7.08 7.64
C SER A 52 11.88 6.45 8.92
N SER A 53 11.57 5.17 9.14
CA SER A 53 12.03 4.42 10.31
C SER A 53 13.09 3.38 9.94
N GLN A 54 13.91 2.97 10.93
CA GLN A 54 14.88 1.89 10.73
C GLN A 54 14.22 0.57 10.33
N LYS A 55 12.99 0.32 10.78
CA LYS A 55 12.22 -0.88 10.41
C LYS A 55 11.87 -0.85 8.92
N ILE A 56 11.37 0.29 8.43
CA ILE A 56 11.06 0.47 7.02
C ILE A 56 12.32 0.38 6.15
N GLU A 57 13.45 0.95 6.57
CA GLU A 57 14.69 0.84 5.80
C GLU A 57 15.13 -0.63 5.60
N LYS A 58 14.99 -1.46 6.63
CA LYS A 58 15.27 -2.90 6.55
C LYS A 58 14.25 -3.61 5.65
N ASN A 59 12.96 -3.35 5.84
CA ASN A 59 11.91 -4.02 5.09
C ASN A 59 11.86 -3.58 3.62
N LEU A 60 12.25 -2.35 3.29
CA LEU A 60 12.45 -1.91 1.91
C LEU A 60 13.56 -2.69 1.21
N LYS A 61 14.68 -2.97 1.89
CA LYS A 61 15.75 -3.82 1.32
C LYS A 61 15.29 -5.25 1.09
N ILE A 62 14.41 -5.77 1.96
CA ILE A 62 13.79 -7.09 1.77
C ILE A 62 12.83 -7.05 0.57
N TYR A 63 11.91 -6.10 0.54
CA TYR A 63 10.95 -5.89 -0.55
C TYR A 63 11.66 -5.77 -1.91
N GLN A 64 12.70 -4.93 -1.98
CA GLN A 64 13.49 -4.72 -3.19
C GLN A 64 14.13 -6.03 -3.69
N LYS A 65 14.70 -6.83 -2.79
CA LYS A 65 15.31 -8.12 -3.15
C LYS A 65 14.28 -9.17 -3.53
N LEU A 66 13.17 -9.23 -2.79
CA LEU A 66 12.10 -10.21 -2.98
C LEU A 66 11.46 -10.07 -4.37
N TYR A 67 11.28 -8.82 -4.81
CA TYR A 67 10.63 -8.51 -6.09
C TYR A 67 11.61 -8.07 -7.20
N GLY A 68 12.93 -8.11 -6.95
CA GLY A 68 13.96 -7.81 -7.95
C GLY A 68 13.91 -6.37 -8.51
N LEU A 69 13.51 -5.39 -7.70
CA LEU A 69 13.28 -4.01 -8.14
C LEU A 69 14.56 -3.17 -8.16
N SER A 70 14.66 -2.25 -9.12
CA SER A 70 15.75 -1.26 -9.14
C SER A 70 15.55 -0.15 -8.10
N ASP A 71 16.62 0.57 -7.77
CA ASP A 71 16.54 1.73 -6.88
C ASP A 71 15.60 2.81 -7.44
N GLU A 72 15.58 3.01 -8.76
CA GLU A 72 14.68 3.94 -9.43
C GLU A 72 13.21 3.53 -9.27
N GLU A 73 12.93 2.22 -9.32
CA GLU A 73 11.58 1.70 -9.11
C GLU A 73 11.12 1.88 -7.66
N ILE A 74 12.01 1.63 -6.69
CA ILE A 74 11.74 1.94 -5.29
C ILE A 74 11.47 3.43 -5.10
N GLN A 75 12.31 4.30 -5.64
CA GLN A 75 12.13 5.76 -5.55
C GLN A 75 10.83 6.25 -6.20
N ARG A 76 10.41 5.60 -7.29
CA ARG A 76 9.16 5.89 -8.01
C ARG A 76 7.94 5.40 -7.24
N ASN A 77 8.02 4.23 -6.61
CA ASN A 77 6.87 3.56 -5.99
C ASN A 77 6.68 3.98 -4.53
N PHE A 78 7.73 4.42 -3.82
CA PHE A 78 7.67 4.76 -2.41
C PHE A 78 7.81 6.26 -2.13
N LEU A 79 6.91 6.79 -1.30
CA LEU A 79 7.05 8.04 -0.59
C LEU A 79 7.39 7.74 0.88
N ILE A 80 8.62 8.08 1.26
CA ILE A 80 9.10 7.95 2.63
C ILE A 80 8.86 9.30 3.33
N LEU A 81 8.06 9.31 4.39
CA LEU A 81 7.74 10.50 5.18
C LEU A 81 8.51 10.52 6.49
N PRO A 82 8.86 11.70 7.04
CA PRO A 82 9.28 11.81 8.43
C PRO A 82 8.26 11.14 9.37
N GLU A 83 8.72 10.45 10.43
CA GLU A 83 7.83 9.74 11.35
C GLU A 83 6.75 10.66 11.96
N SER A 84 7.11 11.90 12.28
CA SER A 84 6.19 12.91 12.83
C SER A 84 4.99 13.19 11.91
N GLU A 85 5.19 13.13 10.60
CA GLU A 85 4.14 13.34 9.58
C GLU A 85 3.38 12.06 9.25
N PHE A 86 3.92 10.90 9.63
CA PHE A 86 3.27 9.60 9.46
C PHE A 86 2.38 9.21 10.65
N THR A 87 2.53 9.87 11.82
CA THR A 87 1.74 9.64 13.04
C THR A 87 0.22 9.43 12.83
N PRO A 88 -0.48 10.12 11.90
CA PRO A 88 -1.90 9.87 11.66
C PRO A 88 -2.25 8.49 11.09
N PHE A 89 -1.27 7.76 10.55
CA PHE A 89 -1.46 6.46 9.88
C PHE A 89 -1.05 5.30 10.80
N ILE A 90 -1.94 4.95 11.73
CA ILE A 90 -1.68 3.93 12.74
C ILE A 90 -1.86 2.50 12.16
N MET A 91 -2.71 2.35 11.15
CA MET A 91 -3.06 1.06 10.57
C MET A 91 -2.62 0.96 9.11
N GLU A 92 -2.25 -0.25 8.70
CA GLU A 92 -1.98 -0.53 7.30
C GLU A 92 -3.29 -0.55 6.50
N CYS A 93 -3.33 0.24 5.42
CA CYS A 93 -4.49 0.33 4.55
C CYS A 93 -4.10 0.39 3.08
N ALA A 94 -4.98 -0.17 2.25
CA ALA A 94 -4.86 -0.19 0.80
C ALA A 94 -6.09 0.48 0.16
N ILE A 95 -5.86 1.28 -0.88
CA ILE A 95 -6.88 1.94 -1.67
C ILE A 95 -6.72 1.45 -3.11
N TYR A 96 -7.77 0.83 -3.63
CA TYR A 96 -7.82 0.26 -4.97
C TYR A 96 -8.62 1.20 -5.88
N ASP A 97 -8.10 1.44 -7.10
CA ASP A 97 -8.72 2.29 -8.12
C ASP A 97 -9.12 3.68 -7.59
N ALA A 98 -8.16 4.37 -6.98
CA ALA A 98 -8.34 5.65 -6.30
C ALA A 98 -8.78 6.83 -7.20
N THR A 99 -8.78 6.65 -8.52
CA THR A 99 -9.29 7.59 -9.52
C THR A 99 -10.72 7.34 -9.98
N GLY A 100 -11.33 6.21 -9.59
CA GLY A 100 -12.70 5.82 -9.97
C GLY A 100 -13.58 5.42 -8.78
N ASP A 101 -14.26 4.27 -8.89
CA ASP A 101 -15.03 3.66 -7.80
C ASP A 101 -14.09 3.03 -6.78
N CYS A 102 -13.43 3.89 -5.99
CA CYS A 102 -12.37 3.49 -5.10
C CYS A 102 -12.88 2.60 -3.95
N ILE A 103 -12.12 1.55 -3.66
CA ILE A 103 -12.36 0.66 -2.51
C ILE A 103 -11.17 0.80 -1.57
N ALA A 104 -11.43 1.08 -0.30
CA ALA A 104 -10.40 1.12 0.73
C ALA A 104 -10.59 -0.02 1.73
N CYS A 105 -9.48 -0.69 2.04
CA CYS A 105 -9.42 -1.81 2.96
C CYS A 105 -8.33 -1.55 4.00
N THR A 106 -8.55 -2.00 5.23
CA THR A 106 -7.54 -1.95 6.30
C THR A 106 -7.40 -3.32 6.95
N ALA A 107 -6.20 -3.59 7.43
CA ALA A 107 -5.91 -4.78 8.23
C ALA A 107 -6.82 -4.82 9.48
N PRO A 108 -7.29 -6.01 9.91
CA PRO A 108 -7.95 -6.17 11.19
C PRO A 108 -6.96 -5.93 12.34
N ALA A 109 -7.47 -5.65 13.54
CA ALA A 109 -6.62 -5.46 14.73
C ALA A 109 -5.93 -6.75 15.22
N ARG A 110 -6.33 -7.92 14.71
CA ARG A 110 -5.74 -9.23 15.01
C ARG A 110 -5.42 -9.97 13.72
N ASP A 111 -4.18 -10.42 13.59
CA ASP A 111 -3.67 -11.16 12.42
C ASP A 111 -4.19 -12.61 12.33
N ASP A 112 -5.03 -13.06 13.25
CA ASP A 112 -5.60 -14.41 13.29
C ASP A 112 -6.88 -14.57 12.46
N THR A 113 -7.32 -13.52 11.77
CA THR A 113 -8.53 -13.52 10.95
C THR A 113 -8.20 -13.43 9.46
N ASN A 114 -8.81 -14.30 8.64
CA ASN A 114 -8.72 -14.24 7.18
C ASN A 114 -9.56 -13.09 6.57
N ASP A 115 -9.83 -12.06 7.36
CA ASP A 115 -10.75 -10.98 7.04
C ASP A 115 -10.01 -9.65 7.02
N VAL A 116 -10.41 -8.79 6.10
CA VAL A 116 -10.02 -7.37 6.08
C VAL A 116 -11.26 -6.49 6.20
N ILE A 117 -11.06 -5.32 6.77
CA ILE A 117 -12.13 -4.36 7.00
C ILE A 117 -12.26 -3.50 5.76
N LYS A 118 -13.37 -3.65 5.04
CA LYS A 118 -13.74 -2.75 3.93
C LYS A 118 -14.36 -1.49 4.51
N LEU A 119 -13.80 -0.33 4.17
CA LEU A 119 -14.30 0.96 4.61
C LEU A 119 -15.49 1.42 3.77
N SER A 120 -16.25 2.40 4.28
CA SER A 120 -17.35 3.00 3.54
C SER A 120 -16.85 3.70 2.26
N SER A 121 -17.73 3.86 1.27
CA SER A 121 -17.36 4.56 0.02
C SER A 121 -16.91 6.00 0.29
N ASP A 122 -17.55 6.69 1.24
CA ASP A 122 -17.18 8.06 1.59
C ASP A 122 -15.81 8.13 2.24
N SER A 123 -15.49 7.22 3.16
CA SER A 123 -14.16 7.10 3.76
C SER A 123 -13.11 6.79 2.72
N ALA A 124 -13.38 5.84 1.80
CA ALA A 124 -12.45 5.50 0.71
C ALA A 124 -12.13 6.71 -0.18
N LYS A 125 -13.16 7.49 -0.57
CA LYS A 125 -12.98 8.72 -1.38
C LYS A 125 -12.18 9.78 -0.66
N GLN A 126 -12.45 9.98 0.64
CA GLN A 126 -11.70 10.93 1.46
C GLN A 126 -10.23 10.50 1.60
N MET A 127 -9.98 9.23 1.88
CA MET A 127 -8.63 8.67 1.95
C MET A 127 -7.88 8.83 0.64
N ALA A 128 -8.49 8.51 -0.50
CA ALA A 128 -7.90 8.71 -1.82
C ALA A 128 -7.52 10.17 -2.06
N LYS A 129 -8.40 11.12 -1.70
CA LYS A 129 -8.11 12.55 -1.79
C LYS A 129 -6.91 12.97 -0.93
N HIS A 130 -6.82 12.46 0.30
CA HIS A 130 -5.75 12.79 1.22
C HIS A 130 -4.43 12.16 0.79
N PHE A 131 -4.45 10.91 0.32
CA PHE A 131 -3.31 10.23 -0.26
C PHE A 131 -2.72 11.04 -1.42
N LYS A 132 -3.57 11.45 -2.39
CA LYS A 132 -3.16 12.32 -3.52
C LYS A 132 -2.51 13.61 -3.03
N ALA A 133 -3.12 14.26 -2.05
CA ALA A 133 -2.64 15.53 -1.51
C ALA A 133 -1.25 15.38 -0.85
N VAL A 134 -1.07 14.34 -0.04
CA VAL A 134 0.22 14.01 0.57
C VAL A 134 1.25 13.68 -0.51
N TRP A 135 0.92 12.78 -1.44
CA TRP A 135 1.83 12.40 -2.52
C TRP A 135 2.31 13.62 -3.32
N LYS A 136 1.37 14.46 -3.76
CA LYS A 136 1.67 15.68 -4.51
C LYS A 136 2.51 16.67 -3.70
N ARG A 137 2.27 16.80 -2.39
CA ARG A 137 3.04 17.70 -1.51
C ARG A 137 4.52 17.33 -1.47
N TYR A 138 4.85 16.03 -1.34
CA TYR A 138 6.23 15.60 -1.14
C TYR A 138 6.95 15.19 -2.43
N LYS A 139 6.28 14.50 -3.36
CA LYS A 139 6.88 14.08 -4.63
C LYS A 139 6.75 15.14 -5.73
N ARG A 140 5.92 16.17 -5.55
CA ARG A 140 5.59 17.21 -6.55
C ARG A 140 5.03 16.64 -7.86
N THR A 141 4.53 15.41 -7.82
CA THR A 141 3.91 14.71 -8.94
C THR A 141 2.48 14.31 -8.57
N ASN A 142 1.60 14.19 -9.56
CA ASN A 142 0.32 13.53 -9.34
C ASN A 142 0.57 12.02 -9.46
N PRO A 143 0.21 11.20 -8.45
CA PRO A 143 0.53 9.77 -8.43
C PRO A 143 -0.06 8.99 -9.61
#